data_AF-A0A5C5WG59-F1
#
_entry.id   AF-A0A5C5WG59-F1
#
_cell.length_a   1.000
_cell.length_b   1.000
_cell.length_c   1.000
_cell.angle_alpha   90.00
_cell.angle_beta   90.00
_cell.angle_gamma   90.00
#
_symmetry.space_group_name_H-M   'P 1'
#
loop_
_entity.id
_entity.type
_entity.pdbx_description
1 polymer ?
#
loop_
_entity_poly.entity_id
_entity_poly.type
_entity_poly.pdbx_seq_one_letter_code
_entity_poly.pdbx_strand_id
1 'polypeptide(L)'
;MICSVECFVRFIKEPPCRGTAQLGILSFSMAQFQGGRPGAIGTEDREFLQLTSLNLSEAQKTQRATYLQPGVVVQLHQNIQGGFKKGERYRVTQDATGEPQLTPLSGGPAKPIPYQHPDRFEAYAEKKLGLSVGDKIRFSLGGSSNDKQQRRISNGRVDEIAGFDKQGNLRLKSGMTVAKDYGHLALGYVVTSHSAQGKDERHVIAAMGSESLPAINARQLYVTASRGREDITLYVDNKAAVVQAIQNAGRQLSATELVGSAAVQRASQQRRQLRSHLRLIERAREWWRARVGGRDATPQRRQIPIHYQPAPHLGRS
;
A
#
# COMPACT_ATOMS: atom_id res chain seq x y z
N MET A 1 -6.46 -30.69 -8.76
CA MET A 1 -7.46 -30.90 -7.69
C MET A 1 -7.93 -29.54 -7.21
N ILE A 2 -9.11 -29.12 -7.64
CA ILE A 2 -9.78 -27.91 -7.15
C ILE A 2 -10.47 -28.35 -5.86
N CYS A 3 -9.90 -28.00 -4.71
CA CYS A 3 -10.53 -28.28 -3.42
C CYS A 3 -11.63 -27.24 -3.25
N SER A 4 -12.89 -27.65 -3.40
CA SER A 4 -14.05 -26.87 -2.99
C SER A 4 -14.06 -26.82 -1.47
N VAL A 5 -13.52 -25.74 -0.91
CA VAL A 5 -13.77 -25.36 0.47
C VAL A 5 -14.82 -24.27 0.42
N GLU A 6 -16.06 -24.61 0.78
CA GLU A 6 -17.10 -23.61 1.07
C GLU A 6 -16.68 -22.85 2.34
N CYS A 7 -15.80 -21.86 2.20
CA CYS A 7 -15.55 -20.88 3.26
C CYS A 7 -16.77 -19.95 3.32
N PHE A 8 -17.54 -20.04 4.40
CA PHE A 8 -18.69 -19.16 4.62
C PHE A 8 -18.19 -17.77 5.04
N VAL A 9 -18.31 -16.77 4.17
CA VAL A 9 -17.88 -15.39 4.49
C VAL A 9 -19.03 -14.65 5.18
N ARG A 10 -18.91 -14.41 6.49
CA ARG A 10 -19.92 -13.65 7.25
C ARG A 10 -19.48 -12.19 7.45
N PHE A 11 -20.35 -11.27 7.05
CA PHE A 11 -20.18 -9.83 7.31
C PHE A 11 -20.99 -9.44 8.56
N ILE A 12 -20.33 -8.89 9.57
CA ILE A 12 -20.98 -8.38 10.79
C ILE A 12 -20.81 -6.85 10.81
N LYS A 13 -21.92 -6.13 11.07
CA LYS A 13 -21.97 -4.67 11.21
C LYS A 13 -22.19 -4.34 12.69
N GLU A 14 -21.24 -3.65 13.32
CA GLU A 14 -21.39 -3.11 14.69
C GLU A 14 -21.21 -1.58 14.71
N PRO A 15 -21.80 -0.86 15.70
CA PRO A 15 -21.67 0.59 15.84
C PRO A 15 -20.24 1.03 16.20
N PRO A 16 -19.86 2.29 15.94
CA PRO A 16 -18.48 2.74 16.00
C PRO A 16 -17.92 2.71 17.43
N CYS A 17 -16.95 1.83 17.69
CA CYS A 17 -16.12 1.88 18.89
C CYS A 17 -15.22 3.13 18.83
N ARG A 18 -15.36 4.03 19.81
CA ARG A 18 -14.48 5.19 20.03
C ARG A 18 -13.11 4.70 20.52
N GLY A 19 -12.20 4.45 19.59
CA GLY A 19 -10.78 4.24 19.87
C GLY A 19 -9.95 4.95 18.81
N THR A 20 -9.10 5.88 19.21
CA THR A 20 -8.24 6.67 18.31
C THR A 20 -7.22 5.77 17.63
N ALA A 21 -7.48 5.40 16.37
CA ALA A 21 -6.49 4.81 15.48
C ALA A 21 -5.56 5.92 14.97
N GLN A 22 -4.29 5.87 15.38
CA GLN A 22 -3.27 6.79 14.89
C GLN A 22 -2.93 6.47 13.43
N LEU A 23 -2.97 7.52 12.61
CA LEU A 23 -2.49 7.57 11.22
C LEU A 23 -1.12 6.88 11.10
N GLY A 24 -1.09 5.71 10.47
CA GLY A 24 0.14 4.96 10.29
C GLY A 24 -0.11 3.64 9.57
N ILE A 25 -0.03 3.66 8.24
CA ILE A 25 -0.03 2.52 7.31
C ILE A 25 -1.39 1.84 7.17
N LEU A 26 -1.94 1.92 5.96
CA LEU A 26 -3.06 1.12 5.43
C LEU A 26 -2.78 -0.38 5.58
N SER A 27 -3.05 -0.94 6.76
CA SER A 27 -2.72 -2.32 7.09
C SER A 27 -4.01 -3.08 7.38
N PHE A 28 -4.30 -4.08 6.56
CA PHE A 28 -5.27 -5.11 6.91
C PHE A 28 -4.78 -5.89 8.12
N SER A 29 -5.57 -5.89 9.17
CA SER A 29 -5.27 -6.60 10.41
C SER A 29 -6.10 -7.87 10.47
N MET A 30 -5.40 -8.98 10.65
CA MET A 30 -5.93 -10.32 10.72
C MET A 30 -5.66 -10.84 12.13
N ALA A 31 -6.70 -10.93 12.95
CA ALA A 31 -6.58 -11.47 14.28
C ALA A 31 -6.63 -13.01 14.20
N GLN A 32 -5.59 -13.66 14.72
CA GLN A 32 -5.58 -15.11 14.90
C GLN A 32 -6.15 -15.40 16.29
N PHE A 33 -7.42 -15.80 16.35
CA PHE A 33 -8.04 -16.17 17.62
C PHE A 33 -7.73 -17.65 17.92
N GLN A 34 -6.71 -17.90 18.71
CA GLN A 34 -6.48 -19.22 19.32
C GLN A 34 -7.04 -19.17 20.74
N GLY A 35 -8.15 -19.88 20.97
CA GLY A 35 -8.99 -19.81 22.17
C GLY A 35 -8.23 -19.65 23.48
N GLY A 36 -8.22 -18.42 24.00
CA GLY A 36 -7.74 -18.11 25.35
C GLY A 36 -8.84 -18.41 26.36
N ARG A 37 -8.51 -19.15 27.42
CA ARG A 37 -9.40 -19.29 28.59
C ARG A 37 -9.60 -17.90 29.22
N PRO A 38 -10.82 -17.53 29.64
CA PRO A 38 -11.02 -16.31 30.41
C PRO A 38 -10.17 -16.39 31.70
N GLY A 39 -9.21 -15.47 31.85
CA GLY A 39 -8.19 -15.48 32.92
C GLY A 39 -6.75 -15.77 32.47
N ALA A 40 -6.48 -15.87 31.16
CA ALA A 40 -5.14 -16.20 30.63
C ALA A 40 -4.15 -15.01 30.49
N ILE A 41 -4.57 -13.79 30.84
CA ILE A 41 -3.69 -12.61 30.85
C ILE A 41 -3.21 -12.44 32.28
N GLY A 42 -1.90 -12.56 32.51
CA GLY A 42 -1.30 -12.33 33.82
C GLY A 42 -1.67 -10.96 34.38
N THR A 43 -1.77 -10.85 35.70
CA THR A 43 -2.14 -9.60 36.40
C THR A 43 -1.02 -8.55 36.45
N GLU A 44 0.15 -8.84 35.87
CA GLU A 44 1.35 -8.01 35.93
C GLU A 44 1.74 -7.52 34.53
N ASP A 45 1.24 -6.34 34.14
CA ASP A 45 1.69 -5.64 32.94
C ASP A 45 3.05 -4.99 33.19
N ARG A 46 4.05 -5.40 32.41
CA ARG A 46 5.36 -4.74 32.36
C ARG A 46 5.49 -3.94 31.07
N GLU A 47 5.98 -2.69 31.19
CA GLU A 47 6.22 -1.85 30.03
C GLU A 47 7.54 -2.22 29.33
N PHE A 48 7.45 -2.51 28.04
CA PHE A 48 8.57 -2.70 27.12
C PHE A 48 8.57 -1.61 26.05
N LEU A 49 9.72 -1.41 25.41
CA LEU A 49 9.81 -0.58 24.21
C LEU A 49 9.58 -1.44 22.97
N GLN A 50 8.74 -0.93 22.09
CA GLN A 50 8.47 -1.47 20.76
C GLN A 50 9.00 -0.51 19.70
N LEU A 51 9.73 -1.06 18.73
CA LEU A 51 10.19 -0.36 17.54
C LEU A 51 9.29 -0.74 16.37
N THR A 52 8.53 0.23 15.87
CA THR A 52 7.67 0.07 14.69
C THR A 52 8.31 0.78 13.52
N SER A 53 8.55 0.06 12.42
CA SER A 53 9.13 0.65 11.20
C SER A 53 8.27 1.82 10.72
N LEU A 54 8.91 2.95 10.42
CA LEU A 54 8.26 4.08 9.77
C LEU A 54 7.99 3.79 8.27
N ASN A 55 8.57 2.72 7.72
CA ASN A 55 8.45 2.30 6.33
C ASN A 55 8.75 3.44 5.35
N LEU A 56 9.82 4.18 5.63
CA LEU A 56 10.27 5.28 4.81
C LEU A 56 10.86 4.75 3.51
N SER A 57 10.52 5.38 2.38
CA SER A 57 11.25 5.16 1.13
C SER A 57 12.67 5.71 1.24
N GLU A 58 13.58 5.25 0.38
CA GLU A 58 14.94 5.79 0.34
C GLU A 58 14.96 7.31 0.12
N ALA A 59 14.05 7.82 -0.72
CA ALA A 59 13.90 9.26 -0.96
C ALA A 59 13.34 10.03 0.23
N GLN A 60 12.58 9.39 1.13
CA GLN A 60 12.15 10.01 2.39
C GLN A 60 13.28 9.95 3.43
N LYS A 61 14.08 8.89 3.44
CA LYS A 61 15.24 8.76 4.34
C LYS A 61 16.31 9.83 4.09
N THR A 62 16.35 10.44 2.91
CA THR A 62 17.26 11.56 2.60
C THR A 62 16.71 12.93 3.02
N GLN A 63 15.44 13.03 3.42
CA GLN A 63 14.80 14.30 3.78
C GLN A 63 15.01 14.62 5.25
N ARG A 64 15.58 15.81 5.53
CA ARG A 64 15.78 16.30 6.90
C ARG A 64 14.47 16.36 7.71
N ALA A 65 13.39 16.83 7.08
CA ALA A 65 12.10 17.03 7.75
C ALA A 65 11.55 15.75 8.38
N THR A 66 11.87 14.58 7.82
CA THR A 66 11.44 13.28 8.33
C THR A 66 11.98 12.96 9.73
N TYR A 67 13.14 13.53 10.08
CA TYR A 67 13.82 13.27 11.36
C TYR A 67 13.58 14.36 12.41
N LEU A 68 12.81 15.40 12.10
CA LEU A 68 12.47 16.44 13.07
C LEU A 68 11.40 16.00 14.06
N GLN A 69 10.70 14.91 13.78
CA GLN A 69 9.70 14.36 14.69
C GLN A 69 10.37 13.69 15.91
N PRO A 70 9.83 13.86 17.12
CA PRO A 70 10.39 13.27 18.32
C PRO A 70 10.20 11.74 18.35
N GLY A 71 11.09 11.05 19.07
CA GLY A 71 10.94 9.61 19.34
C GLY A 71 11.32 8.68 18.18
N VAL A 72 12.09 9.17 17.20
CA VAL A 72 12.64 8.33 16.12
C VAL A 72 13.91 7.64 16.58
N VAL A 73 13.99 6.34 16.30
CA VAL A 73 15.18 5.51 16.49
C VAL A 73 15.63 5.01 15.14
N VAL A 74 16.91 5.22 14.82
CA VAL A 74 17.55 4.70 13.62
C VAL A 74 18.35 3.45 13.99
N GLN A 75 18.17 2.36 13.25
CA GLN A 75 18.99 1.17 13.36
C GLN A 75 19.77 0.91 12.08
N LEU A 76 21.05 0.63 12.22
CA LEU A 76 21.95 0.31 11.12
C LEU A 76 21.83 -1.19 10.79
N HIS A 77 21.62 -1.55 9.54
CA HIS A 77 21.68 -2.95 9.10
C HIS A 77 22.96 -3.28 8.32
N GLN A 78 23.78 -2.27 8.00
CA GLN A 78 25.14 -2.41 7.46
C GLN A 78 26.13 -1.47 8.14
N ASN A 79 27.42 -1.73 7.95
CA ASN A 79 28.47 -0.82 8.40
C ASN A 79 28.54 0.41 7.48
N ILE A 80 28.81 1.58 8.06
CA ILE A 80 29.00 2.84 7.33
C ILE A 80 30.29 3.49 7.83
N GLN A 81 31.01 4.15 6.93
CA GLN A 81 32.14 5.00 7.29
C GLN A 81 31.68 6.10 8.28
N GLY A 82 32.57 6.54 9.17
CA GLY A 82 32.19 7.40 10.31
C GLY A 82 31.85 6.61 11.58
N GLY A 83 32.22 5.34 11.64
CA GLY A 83 32.14 4.52 12.86
C GLY A 83 30.74 3.99 13.16
N PHE A 84 29.87 3.83 12.15
CA PHE A 84 28.58 3.16 12.29
C PHE A 84 28.75 1.66 12.11
N LYS A 85 28.32 0.88 13.10
CA LYS A 85 28.34 -0.59 13.02
C LYS A 85 26.95 -1.15 12.80
N LYS A 86 26.89 -2.25 12.07
CA LYS A 86 25.68 -3.04 11.91
C LYS A 86 25.09 -3.42 13.27
N GLY A 87 23.78 -3.25 13.40
CA GLY A 87 23.00 -3.57 14.59
C GLY A 87 22.88 -2.41 15.58
N GLU A 88 23.78 -1.42 15.52
CA GLU A 88 23.74 -0.26 16.42
C GLU A 88 22.47 0.56 16.21
N ARG A 89 21.99 1.12 17.32
CA ARG A 89 20.78 1.93 17.38
C ARG A 89 21.10 3.30 17.91
N TYR A 90 20.48 4.29 17.30
CA TYR A 90 20.68 5.69 17.58
C TYR A 90 19.33 6.35 17.76
N ARG A 91 19.18 7.15 18.80
CA ARG A 91 18.04 8.04 18.97
C ARG A 91 18.29 9.31 18.17
N VAL A 92 17.30 9.74 17.42
CA VAL A 92 17.34 11.04 16.74
C VAL A 92 17.14 12.14 17.79
N THR A 93 18.11 13.04 17.89
CA THR A 93 18.07 14.22 18.75
C THR A 93 18.36 15.46 17.92
N GLN A 94 18.19 16.64 18.49
CA GLN A 94 18.54 17.90 17.84
C GLN A 94 19.82 18.45 18.46
N ASP A 95 20.66 19.06 17.64
CA ASP A 95 21.81 19.83 18.13
C ASP A 95 21.40 21.24 18.57
N ALA A 96 22.38 22.06 18.99
CA ALA A 96 22.14 23.44 19.43
C ALA A 96 21.56 24.35 18.34
N THR A 97 21.66 23.96 17.06
CA THR A 97 21.13 24.69 15.90
C THR A 97 19.79 24.16 15.41
N GLY A 98 19.25 23.11 16.04
CA GLY A 98 18.00 22.45 15.62
C GLY A 98 18.19 21.49 14.44
N GLU A 99 19.42 21.06 14.15
CA GLU A 99 19.72 20.03 13.15
C GLU A 99 19.55 18.63 13.75
N PRO A 100 18.89 17.68 13.04
CA PRO A 100 18.74 16.32 13.52
C PRO A 100 20.07 15.56 13.45
N GLN A 101 20.42 14.93 14.57
CA GLN A 101 21.63 14.12 14.75
C GLN A 101 21.30 12.79 15.44
N LEU A 102 22.22 11.84 15.36
CA LEU A 102 22.10 10.48 15.88
C LEU A 102 22.89 10.32 17.18
N THR A 103 22.21 10.16 18.31
CA THR A 103 22.84 9.85 19.60
C THR A 103 22.79 8.34 19.85
N PRO A 104 23.94 7.66 20.04
CA PRO A 104 23.97 6.21 20.29
C PRO A 104 23.19 5.83 21.56
N LEU A 105 22.34 4.79 21.49
CA LEU A 105 21.65 4.27 22.67
C LEU A 105 22.60 3.58 23.67
N SER A 106 23.77 3.11 23.19
CA SER A 106 24.83 2.55 24.02
C SER A 106 25.63 3.60 24.82
N GLY A 107 25.36 4.89 24.59
CA GLY A 107 26.21 5.98 25.03
C GLY A 107 27.35 6.26 24.04
N GLY A 108 27.76 7.54 23.98
CA GLY A 108 28.80 8.03 23.08
C GLY A 108 28.44 9.38 22.44
N PRO A 109 29.35 9.96 21.64
CA PRO A 109 29.11 11.23 20.96
C PRO A 109 28.02 11.08 19.90
N ALA A 110 27.26 12.16 19.69
CA ALA A 110 26.31 12.25 18.59
C ALA A 110 27.05 12.23 17.24
N LYS A 111 26.39 11.68 16.22
CA LYS A 111 26.89 11.55 14.85
C LYS A 111 25.88 12.15 13.87
N PRO A 112 26.29 12.64 12.70
CA PRO A 112 25.35 13.08 11.67
C PRO A 112 24.53 11.91 11.12
N ILE A 113 23.32 12.18 10.63
CA ILE A 113 22.52 11.17 9.92
C ILE A 113 23.22 10.83 8.58
N PRO A 114 23.41 9.54 8.24
CA PRO A 114 24.10 9.14 7.02
C PRO A 114 23.20 9.24 5.78
N TYR A 115 22.79 10.47 5.40
CA TYR A 115 21.90 10.73 4.26
C TYR A 115 22.40 10.18 2.92
N GLN A 116 23.71 9.95 2.79
CA GLN A 116 24.34 9.39 1.58
C GLN A 116 24.12 7.87 1.44
N HIS A 117 23.67 7.19 2.50
CA HIS A 117 23.49 5.74 2.56
C HIS A 117 22.10 5.35 3.10
N PRO A 118 21.01 5.82 2.48
CA PRO A 118 19.63 5.52 2.93
C PRO A 118 19.29 4.03 2.84
N ASP A 119 20.05 3.28 2.04
CA ASP A 119 19.96 1.83 1.85
C ASP A 119 20.55 1.01 3.01
N ARG A 120 21.23 1.64 3.98
CA ARG A 120 22.01 0.97 5.05
C ARG A 120 21.43 1.09 6.46
N PHE A 121 20.33 1.83 6.61
CA PHE A 121 19.62 1.96 7.87
C PHE A 121 18.10 1.96 7.70
N GLU A 122 17.41 1.74 8.81
CA GLU A 122 15.96 1.86 8.89
C GLU A 122 15.56 2.75 10.08
N ALA A 123 14.47 3.49 9.93
CA ALA A 123 13.94 4.38 10.95
C ALA A 123 12.67 3.81 11.59
N TYR A 124 12.60 3.90 12.91
CA TYR A 124 11.55 3.31 13.72
C TYR A 124 10.93 4.37 14.63
N ALA A 125 9.62 4.28 14.84
CA ALA A 125 8.94 4.93 15.94
C ALA A 125 9.07 4.07 17.20
N GLU A 126 9.47 4.69 18.31
CA GLU A 126 9.47 4.08 19.63
C GLU A 126 8.06 4.18 20.25
N LYS A 127 7.50 3.04 20.68
CA LYS A 127 6.21 2.96 21.37
C LYS A 127 6.36 2.16 22.65
N LYS A 128 5.53 2.46 23.64
CA LYS A 128 5.38 1.60 24.82
C LYS A 128 4.49 0.41 24.50
N LEU A 129 4.86 -0.76 24.97
CA LEU A 129 4.11 -1.99 24.85
C LEU A 129 4.00 -2.67 26.21
N GLY A 130 2.79 -2.77 26.74
CA GLY A 130 2.51 -3.58 27.92
C GLY A 130 2.55 -5.06 27.57
N LEU A 131 3.28 -5.85 28.35
CA LEU A 131 3.38 -7.29 28.20
C LEU A 131 3.15 -7.98 29.54
N SER A 132 2.36 -9.04 29.50
CA SER A 132 2.01 -9.88 30.64
C SER A 132 2.41 -11.33 30.42
N VAL A 133 2.51 -12.09 31.51
CA VAL A 133 2.70 -13.55 31.43
C VAL A 133 1.49 -14.17 30.74
N GLY A 134 1.75 -15.12 29.84
CA GLY A 134 0.74 -15.72 28.96
C GLY A 134 0.56 -15.00 27.63
N ASP A 135 1.12 -13.80 27.46
CA ASP A 135 0.98 -13.10 26.19
C ASP A 135 1.69 -13.79 25.04
N LYS A 136 1.02 -13.84 23.89
CA LYS A 136 1.68 -14.19 22.63
C LYS A 136 2.38 -12.97 22.08
N ILE A 137 3.65 -13.13 21.74
CA ILE A 137 4.45 -12.10 21.09
C ILE A 137 4.94 -12.58 19.72
N ARG A 138 5.06 -11.64 18.78
CA ARG A 138 5.64 -11.84 17.46
C ARG A 138 6.87 -10.96 17.30
N PHE A 139 7.95 -11.54 16.81
CA PHE A 139 9.18 -10.80 16.49
C PHE A 139 9.04 -10.11 15.13
N SER A 140 9.25 -8.79 15.08
CA SER A 140 9.16 -7.97 13.85
C SER A 140 10.47 -7.90 13.07
N LEU A 141 11.59 -8.20 13.72
CA LEU A 141 12.92 -8.31 13.12
C LEU A 141 13.65 -9.51 13.72
N GLY A 142 14.54 -10.11 12.93
CA GLY A 142 15.42 -11.17 13.41
C GLY A 142 16.55 -10.64 14.30
N GLY A 143 17.11 -11.53 15.12
CA GLY A 143 18.16 -11.21 16.07
C GLY A 143 18.67 -12.44 16.81
N SER A 144 19.23 -12.23 18.00
CA SER A 144 19.74 -13.31 18.86
C SER A 144 19.10 -13.24 20.24
N SER A 145 18.89 -14.39 20.88
CA SER A 145 18.50 -14.43 22.30
C SER A 145 19.60 -13.93 23.21
N ASN A 146 19.20 -13.48 24.40
CA ASN A 146 20.09 -13.10 25.49
C ASN A 146 20.49 -14.29 26.37
N ASP A 147 20.26 -15.53 25.91
CA ASP A 147 20.71 -16.72 26.63
C ASP A 147 22.16 -17.07 26.29
N LYS A 148 22.74 -17.99 27.07
CA LYS A 148 24.13 -18.46 26.86
C LYS A 148 24.34 -19.09 25.48
N GLN A 149 23.27 -19.59 24.86
CA GLN A 149 23.31 -20.30 23.58
C GLN A 149 23.20 -19.36 22.37
N GLN A 150 22.86 -18.07 22.58
CA GLN A 150 22.72 -17.06 21.53
C GLN A 150 21.88 -17.56 20.34
N ARG A 151 20.79 -18.29 20.64
CA ARG A 151 19.89 -18.86 19.65
C ARG A 151 19.32 -17.78 18.74
N ARG A 152 19.21 -18.11 17.45
CA ARG A 152 18.66 -17.21 16.43
C ARG A 152 17.16 -16.96 16.64
N ILE A 153 16.77 -15.70 16.68
CA ILE A 153 15.39 -15.23 16.60
C ILE A 153 15.09 -14.93 15.14
N SER A 154 14.08 -15.59 14.58
CA SER A 154 13.61 -15.36 13.21
C SER A 154 12.52 -14.28 13.17
N ASN A 155 12.51 -13.45 12.13
CA ASN A 155 11.41 -12.53 11.87
C ASN A 155 10.10 -13.32 11.67
N GLY A 156 9.01 -12.85 12.28
CA GLY A 156 7.69 -13.47 12.19
C GLY A 156 7.49 -14.69 13.08
N ARG A 157 8.50 -15.08 13.86
CA ARG A 157 8.36 -16.07 14.93
C ARG A 157 7.35 -15.57 15.95
N VAL A 158 6.46 -16.47 16.37
CA VAL A 158 5.52 -16.26 17.46
C VAL A 158 5.94 -17.14 18.63
N ASP A 159 5.87 -16.62 19.85
CA ASP A 159 6.15 -17.34 21.08
C ASP A 159 5.25 -16.82 22.21
N GLU A 160 5.21 -17.52 23.33
CA GLU A 160 4.40 -17.15 24.50
C GLU A 160 5.32 -16.73 25.65
N ILE A 161 4.96 -15.67 26.37
CA ILE A 161 5.69 -15.22 27.55
C ILE A 161 5.42 -16.17 28.70
N ALA A 162 6.47 -16.87 29.15
CA ALA A 162 6.43 -17.71 30.33
C ALA A 162 6.74 -16.92 31.62
N GLY A 163 7.44 -15.80 31.51
CA GLY A 163 7.77 -14.95 32.66
C GLY A 163 8.84 -13.91 32.35
N PHE A 164 9.38 -13.31 33.40
CA PHE A 164 10.46 -12.33 33.32
C PHE A 164 11.60 -12.73 34.26
N ASP A 165 12.85 -12.50 33.86
CA ASP A 165 13.99 -12.71 34.77
C ASP A 165 14.19 -11.51 35.73
N LYS A 166 15.17 -11.64 36.64
CA LYS A 166 15.48 -10.60 37.64
C LYS A 166 15.98 -9.30 37.00
N GLN A 167 16.53 -9.37 35.78
CA GLN A 167 17.04 -8.23 35.02
C GLN A 167 15.95 -7.56 34.17
N GLY A 168 14.75 -8.16 34.12
CA GLY A 168 13.60 -7.71 33.33
C GLY A 168 13.56 -8.25 31.90
N ASN A 169 14.41 -9.22 31.56
CA ASN A 169 14.38 -9.86 30.24
C ASN A 169 13.19 -10.82 30.13
N LEU A 170 12.69 -10.97 28.91
CA LEU A 170 11.56 -11.83 28.56
C LEU A 170 12.00 -13.29 28.58
N ARG A 171 11.30 -14.14 29.34
CA ARG A 171 11.43 -15.60 29.28
C ARG A 171 10.26 -16.16 28.47
N LEU A 172 10.58 -16.85 27.39
CA LEU A 172 9.60 -17.46 26.50
C LEU A 172 9.35 -18.92 26.89
N LYS A 173 8.18 -19.44 26.53
CA LYS A 173 7.78 -20.83 26.77
C LYS A 173 8.66 -21.83 26.03
N SER A 174 9.26 -21.43 24.90
CA SER A 174 10.32 -22.17 24.20
C SER A 174 11.65 -22.27 24.98
N GLY A 175 11.74 -21.64 26.15
CA GLY A 175 12.94 -21.56 26.98
C GLY A 175 13.94 -20.50 26.52
N MET A 176 13.63 -19.69 25.51
CA MET A 176 14.48 -18.56 25.09
C MET A 176 14.34 -17.37 26.03
N THR A 177 15.47 -16.71 26.29
CA THR A 177 15.48 -15.41 26.98
C THR A 177 15.75 -14.31 25.97
N VAL A 178 14.93 -13.27 25.94
CA VAL A 178 15.08 -12.12 25.03
C VAL A 178 15.33 -10.86 25.85
N ALA A 179 16.33 -10.08 25.46
CA ALA A 179 16.70 -8.86 26.17
C ALA A 179 15.54 -7.87 26.23
N LYS A 180 15.40 -7.16 27.35
CA LYS A 180 14.31 -6.17 27.54
C LYS A 180 14.34 -5.01 26.55
N ASP A 181 15.51 -4.71 26.00
CA ASP A 181 15.76 -3.66 25.01
C ASP A 181 15.73 -4.20 23.56
N TYR A 182 15.28 -5.44 23.35
CA TYR A 182 15.21 -6.03 22.00
C TYR A 182 14.40 -5.19 21.02
N GLY A 183 13.30 -4.56 21.47
CA GLY A 183 12.55 -3.56 20.70
C GLY A 183 11.70 -4.09 19.55
N HIS A 184 12.17 -5.12 18.85
CA HIS A 184 11.51 -5.65 17.63
C HIS A 184 10.50 -6.74 17.93
N LEU A 185 9.50 -6.38 18.72
CA LEU A 185 8.45 -7.26 19.18
C LEU A 185 7.08 -6.57 19.13
N ALA A 186 6.03 -7.36 18.93
CA ALA A 186 4.65 -6.93 18.92
C ALA A 186 3.79 -8.02 19.55
N LEU A 187 2.56 -7.69 19.95
CA LEU A 187 1.59 -8.73 20.32
C LEU A 187 1.32 -9.64 19.12
N GLY A 188 1.36 -10.94 19.36
CA GLY A 188 1.21 -12.01 18.36
C GLY A 188 -0.24 -12.40 18.09
N TYR A 189 -1.21 -11.71 18.69
CA TYR A 189 -2.64 -11.97 18.47
C TYR A 189 -3.14 -11.50 17.11
N VAL A 190 -2.49 -10.47 16.56
CA VAL A 190 -2.90 -9.84 15.31
C VAL A 190 -1.71 -9.74 14.37
N VAL A 191 -1.90 -10.20 13.15
CA VAL A 191 -0.91 -10.18 12.08
C VAL A 191 -1.52 -9.53 10.85
N THR A 192 -0.71 -8.91 10.00
CA THR A 192 -1.24 -8.40 8.73
C THR A 192 -1.44 -9.54 7.73
N SER A 193 -2.43 -9.44 6.83
CA SER A 193 -2.71 -10.49 5.83
C SER A 193 -1.47 -10.88 5.01
N HIS A 194 -0.60 -9.91 4.70
CA HIS A 194 0.68 -10.15 4.04
C HIS A 194 1.66 -10.93 4.93
N SER A 195 1.73 -10.61 6.22
CA SER A 195 2.60 -11.31 7.18
C SER A 195 2.12 -12.72 7.53
N ALA A 196 0.85 -13.02 7.27
CA ALA A 196 0.24 -14.35 7.41
C ALA A 196 0.44 -15.23 6.16
N GLN A 197 1.18 -14.77 5.15
CA GLN A 197 1.35 -15.54 3.93
C GLN A 197 2.01 -16.91 4.21
N GLY A 198 1.32 -17.98 3.81
CA GLY A 198 1.72 -19.36 4.04
C GLY A 198 1.33 -19.93 5.41
N LYS A 199 0.67 -19.13 6.27
CA LYS A 199 0.07 -19.61 7.52
C LYS A 199 -1.43 -19.79 7.32
N ASP A 200 -1.97 -20.87 7.85
CA ASP A 200 -3.40 -21.17 7.83
C ASP A 200 -3.89 -21.49 9.24
N GLU A 201 -5.08 -21.01 9.57
CA GLU A 201 -5.71 -21.20 10.88
C GLU A 201 -7.13 -21.72 10.69
N ARG A 202 -7.70 -22.34 11.74
CA ARG A 202 -9.08 -22.85 11.68
C ARG A 202 -10.08 -21.71 11.50
N HIS A 203 -10.01 -20.70 12.36
CA HIS A 203 -10.87 -19.53 12.33
C HIS A 203 -10.05 -18.26 12.14
N VAL A 204 -10.48 -17.44 11.19
CA VAL A 204 -9.85 -16.17 10.86
C VAL A 204 -10.81 -15.03 11.14
N ILE A 205 -10.32 -14.00 11.82
CA ILE A 205 -11.02 -12.72 11.95
C ILE A 205 -10.21 -11.67 11.20
N ALA A 206 -10.81 -10.98 10.25
CA ALA A 206 -10.16 -9.87 9.55
C ALA A 206 -10.97 -8.59 9.68
N ALA A 207 -10.28 -7.49 9.98
CA ALA A 207 -10.84 -6.16 10.00
C ALA A 207 -10.54 -5.44 8.67
N MET A 208 -11.58 -4.99 7.99
CA MET A 208 -11.53 -4.29 6.71
C MET A 208 -12.32 -2.97 6.83
N GLY A 209 -11.78 -2.02 7.58
CA GLY A 209 -12.41 -0.72 7.82
C GLY A 209 -12.22 0.29 6.68
N SER A 210 -12.96 1.41 6.73
CA SER A 210 -12.91 2.49 5.75
C SER A 210 -11.51 3.10 5.63
N GLU A 211 -10.78 3.15 6.74
CA GLU A 211 -9.40 3.63 6.77
C GLU A 211 -8.50 2.82 5.82
N SER A 212 -8.78 1.53 5.62
CA SER A 212 -8.00 0.64 4.75
C SER A 212 -8.51 0.59 3.31
N LEU A 213 -9.59 1.31 2.94
CA LEU A 213 -10.23 1.26 1.61
C LEU A 213 -9.26 1.33 0.43
N PRO A 214 -8.25 2.23 0.41
CA PRO A 214 -7.31 2.30 -0.69
C PRO A 214 -6.49 1.01 -0.91
N ALA A 215 -6.32 0.20 0.13
CA ALA A 215 -5.63 -1.09 0.06
C ALA A 215 -6.58 -2.25 -0.29
N ILE A 216 -7.90 -2.07 -0.18
CA ILE A 216 -8.88 -3.14 -0.41
C ILE A 216 -9.09 -3.38 -1.90
N ASN A 217 -8.94 -4.65 -2.30
CA ASN A 217 -9.22 -5.14 -3.64
C ASN A 217 -9.50 -6.65 -3.62
N ALA A 218 -9.97 -7.22 -4.73
CA ALA A 218 -10.29 -8.64 -4.85
C ALA A 218 -9.12 -9.56 -4.45
N ARG A 219 -7.89 -9.21 -4.85
CA ARG A 219 -6.70 -10.02 -4.53
C ARG A 219 -6.42 -10.03 -3.03
N GLN A 220 -6.51 -8.88 -2.36
CA GLN A 220 -6.31 -8.78 -0.91
C GLN A 220 -7.39 -9.54 -0.13
N LEU A 221 -8.64 -9.46 -0.59
CA LEU A 221 -9.72 -10.27 -0.02
C LEU A 221 -9.42 -11.77 -0.19
N TYR A 222 -9.05 -12.21 -1.38
CA TYR A 222 -8.74 -13.62 -1.65
C TYR A 222 -7.58 -14.13 -0.78
N VAL A 223 -6.50 -13.35 -0.67
CA VAL A 223 -5.34 -13.69 0.17
C VAL A 223 -5.72 -13.78 1.65
N THR A 224 -6.66 -12.96 2.10
CA THR A 224 -7.16 -12.96 3.49
C THR A 224 -8.12 -14.14 3.71
N ALA A 225 -9.08 -14.35 2.80
CA ALA A 225 -10.05 -15.45 2.86
C ALA A 225 -9.37 -16.83 2.82
N SER A 226 -8.34 -16.98 2.00
CA SER A 226 -7.62 -18.26 1.85
C SER A 226 -6.78 -18.69 3.06
N ARG A 227 -6.70 -17.89 4.13
CA ARG A 227 -6.00 -18.29 5.37
C ARG A 227 -6.90 -19.03 6.36
N GLY A 228 -8.23 -18.90 6.23
CA GLY A 228 -9.19 -19.63 7.04
C GLY A 228 -9.41 -21.01 6.45
N ARG A 229 -9.26 -22.06 7.27
CA ARG A 229 -9.59 -23.44 6.87
C ARG A 229 -11.06 -23.78 7.08
N GLU A 230 -11.67 -23.23 8.14
CA GLU A 230 -13.05 -23.56 8.53
C GLU A 230 -13.97 -22.33 8.41
N ASP A 231 -13.55 -21.17 8.95
CA ASP A 231 -14.39 -19.96 8.94
C ASP A 231 -13.57 -18.67 8.79
N ILE A 232 -14.17 -17.67 8.14
CA ILE A 232 -13.68 -16.29 8.09
C ILE A 232 -14.79 -15.29 8.45
N THR A 233 -14.52 -14.50 9.48
CA THR A 233 -15.35 -13.35 9.85
C THR A 233 -14.71 -12.05 9.40
N LEU A 234 -15.43 -11.27 8.59
CA LEU A 234 -15.01 -9.94 8.14
C LEU A 234 -15.74 -8.86 8.93
N TYR A 235 -14.98 -8.07 9.68
CA TYR A 235 -15.48 -6.87 10.34
C TYR A 235 -15.28 -5.66 9.42
N VAL A 236 -16.39 -5.03 9.04
CA VAL A 236 -16.42 -3.85 8.17
C VAL A 236 -17.26 -2.78 8.83
N ASP A 237 -16.80 -1.54 8.79
CA ASP A 237 -17.56 -0.36 9.22
C ASP A 237 -18.56 0.08 8.14
N ASN A 238 -18.16 0.02 6.87
CA ASN A 238 -18.98 0.35 5.71
C ASN A 238 -18.96 -0.76 4.66
N LYS A 239 -19.94 -1.67 4.75
CA LYS A 239 -20.10 -2.80 3.82
C LYS A 239 -20.19 -2.36 2.36
N ALA A 240 -20.89 -1.27 2.05
CA ALA A 240 -21.07 -0.82 0.66
C ALA A 240 -19.74 -0.37 0.04
N ALA A 241 -18.96 0.43 0.78
CA ALA A 241 -17.66 0.90 0.33
C ALA A 241 -16.67 -0.27 0.13
N VAL A 242 -16.65 -1.23 1.06
CA VAL A 242 -15.78 -2.41 0.97
C VAL A 242 -16.17 -3.29 -0.23
N VAL A 243 -17.46 -3.55 -0.44
CA VAL A 243 -17.95 -4.30 -1.61
C VAL A 243 -17.54 -3.61 -2.91
N GLN A 244 -17.69 -2.29 -2.99
CA GLN A 244 -17.27 -1.51 -4.16
C GLN A 244 -15.75 -1.59 -4.38
N ALA A 245 -14.95 -1.48 -3.31
CA ALA A 245 -13.50 -1.57 -3.42
C ALA A 245 -13.03 -2.97 -3.89
N ILE A 246 -13.68 -4.04 -3.41
CA ILE A 246 -13.38 -5.42 -3.80
C ILE A 246 -13.65 -5.68 -5.29
N GLN A 247 -14.57 -4.95 -5.93
CA GLN A 247 -14.80 -5.08 -7.38
C GLN A 247 -13.56 -4.71 -8.22
N ASN A 248 -12.63 -3.93 -7.65
CA ASN A 248 -11.34 -3.72 -8.28
C ASN A 248 -10.47 -4.98 -8.13
N ALA A 249 -9.98 -5.52 -9.25
CA ALA A 249 -9.08 -6.67 -9.25
C ALA A 249 -7.74 -6.40 -8.55
N GLY A 250 -7.39 -5.14 -8.29
CA GLY A 250 -6.11 -4.76 -7.68
C GLY A 250 -4.93 -4.94 -8.64
N ARG A 251 -5.19 -4.83 -9.95
CA ARG A 251 -4.15 -4.97 -10.97
C ARG A 251 -3.23 -3.75 -10.94
N GLN A 252 -1.98 -3.96 -10.55
CA GLN A 252 -0.93 -2.97 -10.79
C GLN A 252 -0.49 -3.08 -12.25
N LEU A 253 -0.64 -2.00 -13.00
CA LEU A 253 -0.12 -1.89 -14.36
C LEU A 253 1.38 -1.65 -14.28
N SER A 254 2.15 -2.34 -15.13
CA SER A 254 3.55 -1.96 -15.35
C SER A 254 3.61 -0.59 -16.03
N ALA A 255 4.75 0.12 -15.88
CA ALA A 255 4.96 1.42 -16.50
C ALA A 255 4.75 1.38 -18.03
N THR A 256 5.23 0.30 -18.68
CA THR A 256 5.08 0.09 -20.12
C THR A 256 3.62 -0.13 -20.52
N GLU A 257 2.86 -0.92 -19.77
CA GLU A 257 1.44 -1.13 -20.03
C GLU A 257 0.63 0.15 -19.82
N LEU A 258 0.99 0.99 -18.83
CA LEU A 258 0.33 2.27 -18.58
C LEU A 258 0.54 3.23 -19.76
N VAL A 259 1.78 3.35 -20.24
CA VAL A 259 2.10 4.19 -21.41
C VAL A 259 1.43 3.65 -22.68
N GLY A 260 1.49 2.34 -22.90
CA GLY A 260 0.84 1.69 -24.05
C GLY A 260 -0.68 1.85 -24.05
N SER A 261 -1.32 1.66 -22.90
CA SER A 261 -2.78 1.82 -22.76
C SER A 261 -3.23 3.27 -22.93
N ALA A 262 -2.47 4.25 -22.42
CA ALA A 262 -2.76 5.67 -22.63
C ALA A 262 -2.65 6.08 -24.12
N ALA A 263 -1.68 5.54 -24.85
CA ALA A 263 -1.53 5.78 -26.29
C ALA A 263 -2.71 5.20 -27.09
N VAL A 264 -3.12 3.97 -26.78
CA VAL A 264 -4.28 3.31 -27.40
C VAL A 264 -5.58 4.06 -27.11
N GLN A 265 -5.77 4.54 -25.87
CA GLN A 265 -6.93 5.32 -25.48
C GLN A 265 -7.01 6.66 -26.23
N ARG A 266 -5.91 7.40 -26.34
CA ARG A 266 -5.86 8.66 -27.12
C ARG A 266 -6.19 8.44 -28.59
N ALA A 267 -5.61 7.41 -29.21
CA ALA A 267 -5.89 7.07 -30.61
C ALA A 267 -7.38 6.69 -30.82
N SER A 268 -7.99 6.00 -29.86
CA SER A 268 -9.41 5.64 -29.90
C SER A 268 -10.35 6.85 -29.76
N GLN A 269 -10.00 7.83 -28.91
CA GLN A 269 -10.74 9.07 -28.73
C GLN A 269 -10.68 9.94 -29.99
N GLN A 270 -9.49 10.11 -30.58
CA GLN A 270 -9.32 10.86 -31.83
C GLN A 270 -10.13 10.23 -32.97
N ARG A 271 -10.12 8.89 -33.10
CA ARG A 271 -10.94 8.17 -34.08
C ARG A 271 -12.44 8.38 -33.86
N ARG A 272 -12.92 8.41 -32.62
CA ARG A 272 -14.33 8.72 -32.31
C ARG A 272 -14.70 10.16 -32.66
N GLN A 273 -13.85 11.12 -32.31
CA GLN A 273 -14.06 12.53 -32.63
C GLN A 273 -14.10 12.78 -34.13
N LEU A 274 -13.17 12.18 -34.89
CA LEU A 274 -13.16 12.27 -36.35
C LEU A 274 -14.42 11.68 -36.97
N ARG A 275 -14.86 10.50 -36.50
CA ARG A 275 -16.12 9.89 -36.95
C ARG A 275 -17.34 10.75 -36.65
N SER A 276 -17.41 11.38 -35.47
CA SER A 276 -18.51 12.31 -35.16
C SER A 276 -18.48 13.56 -36.04
N HIS A 277 -17.28 14.09 -36.33
CA HIS A 277 -17.12 15.27 -37.17
C HIS A 277 -17.52 15.00 -38.62
N LEU A 278 -17.09 13.87 -39.18
CA LEU A 278 -17.47 13.44 -40.53
C LEU A 278 -18.98 13.24 -40.68
N ARG A 279 -19.64 12.61 -39.69
CA ARG A 279 -21.11 12.48 -39.67
C ARG A 279 -21.83 13.83 -39.67
N LEU A 280 -21.25 14.83 -38.99
CA LEU A 280 -21.83 16.17 -38.92
C LEU A 280 -21.67 16.89 -40.27
N ILE A 281 -20.53 16.73 -40.94
CA ILE A 281 -20.29 17.21 -42.30
C ILE A 281 -21.23 16.53 -43.31
N GLU A 282 -21.43 15.22 -43.22
CA GLU A 282 -22.35 14.48 -44.09
C GLU A 282 -23.79 14.98 -43.95
N ARG A 283 -24.28 15.15 -42.71
CA ARG A 283 -25.61 15.74 -42.46
C ARG A 283 -25.74 17.15 -43.03
N ALA A 284 -24.72 17.99 -42.88
CA ALA A 284 -24.72 19.34 -43.44
C ALA A 284 -24.78 19.31 -44.98
N ARG A 285 -24.05 18.39 -45.62
CA ARG A 285 -24.09 18.18 -47.09
C ARG A 285 -25.44 17.67 -47.57
N GLU A 286 -26.07 16.75 -46.85
CA GLU A 286 -27.41 16.24 -47.15
C GLU A 286 -28.46 17.36 -47.03
N TRP A 287 -28.41 18.14 -45.96
CA TRP A 287 -29.26 19.31 -45.76
C TRP A 287 -29.10 20.34 -46.89
N TRP A 288 -27.86 20.63 -47.30
CA TRP A 288 -27.58 21.61 -48.35
C TRP A 288 -28.09 21.14 -49.72
N ARG A 289 -27.89 19.86 -50.06
CA ARG A 289 -28.45 19.25 -51.28
C ARG A 289 -29.97 19.33 -51.33
N ALA A 290 -30.63 19.02 -50.21
CA ALA A 290 -32.09 19.08 -50.13
C ALA A 290 -32.66 20.51 -50.26
N ARG A 291 -31.90 21.54 -49.88
CA ARG A 291 -32.38 22.93 -49.81
C ARG A 291 -31.97 23.80 -51.00
N VAL A 292 -30.88 23.47 -51.68
CA VAL A 292 -30.36 24.22 -52.83
C VAL A 292 -30.68 23.54 -54.16
N GLY A 293 -30.86 22.21 -54.18
CA GLY A 293 -31.17 21.44 -55.40
C GLY A 293 -32.58 21.61 -55.98
N GLY A 294 -33.39 22.54 -55.46
CA GLY A 294 -34.77 22.78 -55.87
C GLY A 294 -35.05 24.12 -56.58
N ARG A 295 -34.03 24.84 -57.06
CA ARG A 295 -34.25 26.05 -57.88
C ARG A 295 -33.74 25.82 -59.29
N ASP A 296 -34.64 25.36 -60.15
CA ASP A 296 -34.51 25.51 -61.60
C ASP A 296 -34.44 27.00 -61.94
N ALA A 297 -33.22 27.49 -62.21
CA ALA A 297 -33.03 28.77 -62.89
C ALA A 297 -32.81 28.48 -64.37
N THR A 298 -33.89 28.30 -65.12
CA THR A 298 -33.85 28.25 -66.58
C THR A 298 -33.39 29.62 -67.09
N PRO A 299 -32.22 29.75 -67.75
CA PRO A 299 -31.80 31.06 -68.25
C PRO A 299 -32.61 31.37 -69.52
N GLN A 300 -33.53 32.34 -69.45
CA GLN A 300 -34.13 32.92 -70.65
C GLN A 300 -33.04 33.64 -71.45
N ARG A 301 -32.59 32.99 -72.52
CA ARG A 301 -31.59 33.49 -73.46
C ARG A 301 -32.20 34.64 -74.27
N ARG A 302 -31.87 35.89 -73.93
CA ARG A 302 -32.16 37.05 -74.80
C ARG A 302 -31.42 36.85 -76.13
N GLN A 303 -32.16 36.70 -77.22
CA GLN A 303 -31.59 36.63 -78.56
C GLN A 303 -31.09 38.03 -78.98
N ILE A 304 -29.80 38.15 -79.26
CA ILE A 304 -29.22 39.28 -79.96
C ILE A 304 -28.94 38.80 -81.39
N PRO A 305 -29.51 39.41 -82.45
CA PRO A 305 -29.26 38.97 -83.81
C PRO A 305 -27.82 39.32 -84.22
N ILE A 306 -27.04 38.30 -84.60
CA ILE A 306 -25.72 38.46 -85.22
C ILE A 306 -25.91 38.36 -86.73
N HIS A 307 -25.70 39.45 -87.45
CA HIS A 307 -25.64 39.48 -88.90
C HIS A 307 -24.29 38.89 -89.34
N TYR A 308 -24.29 37.75 -90.04
CA TYR A 308 -23.08 37.14 -90.58
C TYR A 308 -23.15 37.18 -92.12
N GLN A 309 -22.21 37.89 -92.76
CA GLN A 309 -21.99 37.84 -94.20
C GLN A 309 -20.97 36.72 -94.51
N PRO A 310 -21.29 35.75 -95.38
CA PRO A 310 -20.34 34.70 -95.74
C PRO A 310 -19.29 35.22 -96.74
N ALA A 311 -18.02 34.89 -96.47
CA ALA A 311 -16.90 35.14 -97.38
C ALA A 311 -16.94 34.14 -98.56
N PRO A 312 -16.63 34.57 -99.80
CA PRO A 312 -16.70 33.70 -100.96
C PRO A 312 -15.47 32.78 -101.09
N HIS A 313 -15.75 31.51 -101.36
CA HIS A 313 -14.78 30.48 -101.68
C HIS A 313 -14.40 30.51 -103.16
N LEU A 314 -13.11 30.49 -103.48
CA LEU A 314 -12.49 29.90 -104.68
C LEU A 314 -11.02 29.64 -104.29
N GLY A 315 -10.34 28.54 -104.53
CA GLY A 315 -10.52 27.36 -105.37
C GLY A 315 -9.11 26.80 -105.58
N ARG A 316 -8.94 25.48 -105.55
CA ARG A 316 -7.65 24.80 -105.77
C ARG A 316 -7.32 24.78 -107.27
N SER A 317 -6.15 25.29 -107.64
CA SER A 317 -5.21 24.77 -108.64
C SER A 317 -3.97 25.66 -108.67
#